data_AF-A0A2T7DKK8-F1
#
_entry.id   AF-A0A2T7DKK8-F1
#
_cell.length_a   1.000
_cell.length_b   1.000
_cell.length_c   1.000
_cell.angle_alpha   90.00
_cell.angle_beta   90.00
_cell.angle_gamma   90.00
#
_symmetry.space_group_name_H-M   'P 1'
#
loop_
_entity.id
_entity.type
_entity.pdbx_description
1 polymer ?
#
loop_
_entity_poly.entity_id
_entity_poly.type
_entity_poly.pdbx_seq_one_letter_code
_entity_poly.pdbx_strand_id
1 'polypeptide(L)'
;MSKHRESLLDLAIESSSSDDDDFLIGASEIMYTHYQSCNKPKHGGSVPGHKVVRRKREVGHWKLFEDYFSDDPTYGAEFFRRRFVISQFIIFSSSCTRLHSID
;
A
#
# COMPACT_ATOMS: atom_id res chain seq x y z
N MET A 1 21.96 -15.69 -3.39
CA MET A 1 22.20 -15.17 -4.75
C MET A 1 22.46 -13.67 -4.70
N SER A 2 23.72 -13.24 -4.48
CA SER A 2 24.18 -11.88 -4.80
C SER A 2 25.71 -11.88 -4.66
N LYS A 3 26.42 -12.10 -5.77
CA LYS A 3 27.90 -12.07 -5.82
C LYS A 3 28.44 -11.16 -6.94
N HIS A 4 27.60 -10.28 -7.49
CA HIS A 4 27.92 -9.47 -8.67
C HIS A 4 28.08 -7.97 -8.38
N ARG A 5 28.15 -7.58 -7.10
CA ARG A 5 28.29 -6.17 -6.71
C ARG A 5 29.73 -5.77 -6.41
N GLU A 6 30.54 -6.72 -5.95
CA GLU A 6 31.97 -6.49 -5.67
C GLU A 6 32.77 -6.34 -6.97
N SER A 7 32.30 -6.94 -8.07
CA SER A 7 33.04 -7.01 -9.34
C SER A 7 33.22 -5.69 -10.07
N LEU A 8 32.36 -4.68 -9.85
CA LEU A 8 32.49 -3.38 -10.53
C LEU A 8 33.50 -2.46 -9.85
N LEU A 9 33.66 -2.58 -8.52
CA LEU A 9 34.66 -1.82 -7.77
C LEU A 9 36.06 -2.35 -8.08
N ASP A 10 36.21 -3.68 -8.13
CA ASP A 10 37.48 -4.33 -8.47
C ASP A 10 37.94 -4.00 -9.90
N LEU A 11 37.03 -4.01 -10.90
CA LEU A 11 37.36 -3.64 -12.29
C LEU A 11 37.76 -2.17 -12.45
N ALA A 12 37.22 -1.27 -11.63
CA ALA A 12 37.55 0.17 -11.67
C ALA A 12 38.92 0.46 -11.05
N ILE A 13 39.31 -0.30 -10.01
CA ILE A 13 40.61 -0.18 -9.35
C ILE A 13 41.73 -0.74 -10.24
N GLU A 14 41.51 -1.88 -10.90
CA GLU A 14 42.52 -2.51 -11.76
C GLU A 14 42.82 -1.74 -13.06
N SER A 15 41.91 -0.88 -13.52
CA SER A 15 42.15 -0.01 -14.69
C SER A 15 42.81 1.33 -14.35
N SER A 16 43.03 1.65 -13.07
CA SER A 16 43.58 2.94 -12.61
C SER A 16 45.10 2.87 -12.44
N SER A 17 45.82 2.82 -13.56
CA SER A 17 47.28 3.01 -13.63
C SER A 17 47.66 4.27 -14.43
N SER A 18 46.74 5.23 -14.62
CA SER A 18 46.94 6.48 -15.36
C SER A 18 46.45 7.68 -14.54
N ASP A 19 47.23 8.77 -14.57
CA ASP A 19 47.26 9.97 -13.71
C ASP A 19 46.07 10.94 -13.95
N ASP A 20 44.84 10.40 -14.04
CA ASP A 20 43.61 11.13 -14.38
C ASP A 20 42.60 11.09 -13.21
N ASP A 21 42.92 11.77 -12.10
CA ASP A 21 42.12 11.79 -10.86
C ASP A 21 40.67 12.27 -11.03
N ASP A 22 40.42 13.15 -12.00
CA ASP A 22 39.08 13.72 -12.28
C ASP A 22 38.08 12.66 -12.77
N PHE A 23 38.56 11.67 -13.51
CA PHE A 23 37.72 10.58 -14.01
C PHE A 23 37.33 9.62 -12.87
N LEU A 24 38.26 9.35 -11.96
CA LEU A 24 38.03 8.51 -10.79
C LEU A 24 37.02 9.16 -9.82
N ILE A 25 37.13 10.46 -9.61
CA ILE A 25 36.18 11.24 -8.78
C ILE A 25 34.77 11.18 -9.38
N GLY A 26 34.62 11.43 -10.68
CA GLY A 26 33.32 11.39 -11.36
C GLY A 26 32.68 10.00 -11.35
N ALA A 27 33.47 8.95 -11.57
CA ALA A 27 32.98 7.57 -11.50
C ALA A 27 32.49 7.19 -10.09
N SER A 28 33.16 7.66 -9.04
CA SER A 28 32.78 7.43 -7.64
C SER A 28 31.45 8.10 -7.30
N GLU A 29 31.22 9.35 -7.74
CA GLU A 29 29.97 10.07 -7.52
C GLU A 29 28.78 9.39 -8.22
N ILE A 30 28.95 8.97 -9.48
CA ILE A 30 27.92 8.23 -10.22
C ILE A 30 27.58 6.91 -9.54
N MET A 31 28.58 6.18 -9.03
CA MET A 31 28.36 4.94 -8.30
C MET A 31 27.60 5.20 -6.99
N TYR A 32 27.98 6.23 -6.24
CA TYR A 32 27.34 6.58 -4.96
C TYR A 32 25.88 7.00 -5.15
N THR A 33 25.58 7.80 -6.16
CA THR A 33 24.21 8.20 -6.51
C THR A 33 23.36 7.00 -6.96
N HIS A 34 23.94 6.11 -7.77
CA HIS A 34 23.28 4.88 -8.19
C HIS A 34 22.96 3.97 -6.99
N TYR A 35 23.92 3.76 -6.09
CA TYR A 35 23.75 2.99 -4.87
C TYR A 35 22.62 3.55 -3.99
N GLN A 36 22.60 4.86 -3.75
CA GLN A 36 21.51 5.50 -3.01
C GLN A 36 20.16 5.32 -3.70
N SER A 37 20.11 5.41 -5.04
CA SER A 37 18.88 5.23 -5.81
C SER A 37 18.36 3.79 -5.78
N CYS A 38 19.23 2.80 -5.77
CA CYS A 38 18.84 1.38 -5.67
C CYS A 38 18.45 0.99 -4.25
N ASN A 39 19.02 1.65 -3.23
CA ASN A 39 18.83 1.31 -1.83
C ASN A 39 17.74 2.16 -1.15
N LYS A 40 17.19 3.17 -1.83
CA LYS A 40 16.06 3.94 -1.31
C LYS A 40 14.85 3.02 -1.09
N PRO A 41 14.10 3.19 0.01
CA PRO A 41 12.92 2.38 0.27
C PRO A 41 11.88 2.58 -0.85
N LYS A 42 11.40 1.46 -1.42
CA LYS A 42 10.42 1.48 -2.53
C LYS A 42 9.06 2.03 -2.14
N HIS A 43 8.73 2.00 -0.85
CA HIS A 43 7.47 2.51 -0.31
C HIS A 43 7.77 3.48 0.84
N GLY A 44 7.05 4.60 0.85
CA GLY A 44 7.05 5.52 1.99
C GLY A 44 6.49 4.76 3.18
N GLY A 45 7.35 4.49 4.16
CA GLY A 45 6.96 3.78 5.37
C GLY A 45 5.94 4.55 6.22
N SER A 46 5.70 4.04 7.42
CA SER A 46 4.86 4.74 8.39
C SER A 46 5.38 6.16 8.65
N VAL A 47 4.50 7.15 8.61
CA VAL A 47 4.85 8.54 8.92
C VAL A 47 4.99 8.69 10.44
N PRO A 48 6.15 9.14 10.96
CA PRO A 48 6.34 9.41 12.38
C PRO A 48 5.27 10.38 12.89
N GLY A 49 4.62 10.07 14.01
CA GLY A 49 3.53 10.88 14.56
C GLY A 49 2.14 10.62 13.96
N HIS A 50 1.99 9.64 13.04
CA HIS A 50 0.68 9.24 12.55
C HIS A 50 -0.18 8.64 13.68
N LYS A 51 -1.30 9.30 14.00
CA LYS A 51 -2.27 8.86 15.01
C LYS A 51 -3.50 8.25 14.36
N VAL A 52 -3.73 6.96 14.61
CA VAL A 52 -4.95 6.28 14.19
C VAL A 52 -6.11 6.69 15.10
N VAL A 53 -7.08 7.43 14.56
CA VAL A 53 -8.30 7.82 15.29
C VAL A 53 -9.41 6.80 15.03
N ARG A 54 -9.99 6.25 16.10
CA ARG A 54 -11.15 5.37 16.04
C ARG A 54 -12.45 6.17 15.89
N ARG A 55 -12.85 6.41 14.63
CA ARG A 55 -14.04 7.20 14.26
C ARG A 55 -15.40 6.49 14.45
N LYS A 56 -15.46 5.41 15.23
CA LYS A 56 -16.66 4.57 15.39
C LYS A 56 -17.25 4.13 14.03
N ARG A 57 -16.39 3.61 13.14
CA ARG A 57 -16.74 3.22 11.77
C ARG A 57 -17.90 2.22 11.72
N GLU A 58 -17.94 1.28 12.65
CA GLU A 58 -19.01 0.28 12.76
C GLU A 58 -20.38 0.92 12.99
N VAL A 59 -20.46 1.91 13.88
CA VAL A 59 -21.71 2.64 14.14
C VAL A 59 -22.13 3.45 12.91
N GLY A 60 -21.18 4.08 12.22
CA GLY A 60 -21.45 4.77 10.96
C GLY A 60 -21.97 3.83 9.87
N HIS A 61 -21.41 2.61 9.80
CA HIS A 61 -21.87 1.58 8.87
C HIS A 61 -23.29 1.12 9.19
N TRP A 62 -23.60 0.86 10.46
CA TRP A 62 -24.95 0.47 10.87
C TRP A 62 -25.98 1.54 10.52
N LYS A 63 -25.69 2.82 10.81
CA LYS A 63 -26.57 3.93 10.44
C LYS A 63 -26.75 4.05 8.93
N LEU A 64 -25.68 3.93 8.16
CA LEU A 64 -25.77 3.90 6.69
C LEU A 64 -26.65 2.74 6.20
N PHE A 65 -26.59 1.58 6.85
CA PHE A 65 -27.46 0.47 6.50
C PHE A 65 -28.92 0.78 6.82
N GLU A 66 -29.20 1.24 8.03
CA GLU A 66 -30.54 1.57 8.52
C GLU A 66 -31.20 2.70 7.72
N ASP A 67 -30.43 3.70 7.31
CA ASP A 67 -30.94 4.87 6.58
C ASP A 67 -31.24 4.58 5.11
N TYR A 68 -30.59 3.58 4.49
CA TYR A 68 -30.59 3.41 3.02
C TYR A 68 -30.88 1.99 2.50
N PHE A 69 -30.41 0.96 3.19
CA PHE A 69 -30.38 -0.42 2.70
C PHE A 69 -31.30 -1.37 3.48
N SER A 70 -31.86 -0.93 4.61
CA SER A 70 -32.87 -1.68 5.34
C SER A 70 -34.15 -1.85 4.52
N ASP A 71 -34.97 -2.80 4.93
CA ASP A 71 -36.27 -3.03 4.30
C ASP A 71 -37.22 -1.84 4.51
N ASP A 72 -37.07 -1.10 5.62
CA ASP A 72 -37.77 0.15 5.93
C ASP A 72 -36.75 1.27 6.20
N PRO A 73 -36.23 1.93 5.15
CA PRO A 73 -35.18 2.92 5.28
C PRO A 73 -35.72 4.28 5.69
N THR A 74 -34.97 4.98 6.55
CA THR A 74 -35.29 6.35 6.99
C THR A 74 -35.53 7.31 5.81
N TYR A 75 -34.80 7.11 4.71
CA TYR A 75 -34.95 7.89 3.48
C TYR A 75 -35.47 7.03 2.33
N GLY A 76 -36.72 7.28 1.94
CA GLY A 76 -37.37 6.62 0.81
C GLY A 76 -36.86 7.07 -0.56
N ALA A 77 -37.46 6.52 -1.61
CA ALA A 77 -37.06 6.77 -3.01
C ALA A 77 -37.28 8.22 -3.46
N GLU A 78 -38.14 8.96 -2.74
CA GLU A 78 -38.41 10.37 -2.93
C GLU A 78 -37.21 11.27 -2.61
N PHE A 79 -36.37 10.88 -1.64
CA PHE A 79 -35.19 11.64 -1.27
C PHE A 79 -33.98 11.30 -2.14
N PHE A 80 -33.86 10.03 -2.56
CA PHE A 80 -32.72 9.57 -3.34
C PHE A 80 -33.13 8.58 -4.41
N ARG A 81 -32.73 8.86 -5.65
CA ARG A 81 -32.79 7.89 -6.75
C ARG A 81 -31.73 6.81 -6.50
N ARG A 82 -32.15 5.63 -6.06
CA ARG A 82 -31.29 4.45 -5.90
C ARG A 82 -30.81 3.96 -7.28
N ARG A 83 -29.66 4.46 -7.73
CA ARG A 83 -29.08 4.10 -9.04
C ARG A 83 -28.42 2.72 -9.04
N PHE A 84 -28.09 2.21 -7.86
CA PHE A 84 -27.55 0.87 -7.67
C PHE A 84 -28.61 0.04 -6.95
N VAL A 85 -29.59 -0.46 -7.70
CA VAL A 85 -30.41 -1.57 -7.22
C VAL A 85 -29.53 -2.80 -7.29
N ILE A 86 -28.78 -3.09 -6.23
CA ILE A 86 -28.20 -4.41 -6.07
C ILE A 86 -29.41 -5.31 -5.82
N SER A 87 -29.78 -6.14 -6.79
CA SER A 87 -30.84 -7.12 -6.58
C SER A 87 -30.47 -7.95 -5.36
N GLN A 88 -31.42 -8.10 -4.42
CA GLN A 88 -31.29 -8.76 -3.12
C GLN A 88 -30.48 -10.09 -3.16
N PHE A 89 -30.47 -10.73 -4.33
CA PHE A 89 -29.80 -11.98 -4.64
C PHE A 89 -28.25 -11.95 -4.52
N ILE A 90 -27.60 -10.79 -4.61
CA ILE A 90 -26.13 -10.71 -4.69
C ILE A 90 -25.47 -10.59 -3.29
N ILE A 91 -26.20 -10.16 -2.25
CA ILE A 91 -25.60 -9.82 -0.95
C ILE A 91 -25.58 -10.99 0.05
N PHE A 92 -26.47 -11.98 -0.07
CA PHE A 92 -26.62 -13.06 0.92
C PHE A 92 -25.83 -14.35 0.65
N SER A 93 -25.11 -14.48 -0.47
CA SER A 93 -24.44 -15.73 -0.86
C SER A 93 -23.08 -15.98 -0.20
N SER A 94 -22.64 -15.15 0.76
CA SER A 94 -21.29 -15.27 1.37
C SER A 94 -21.24 -15.14 2.90
N SER A 95 -22.29 -15.54 3.61
CA SER A 95 -22.21 -15.85 5.04
C SER A 95 -22.53 -17.32 5.28
N CYS A 96 -21.58 -18.20 4.95
CA CYS A 96 -21.59 -19.57 5.43
C CYS A 96 -21.12 -19.58 6.89
N THR A 97 -22.09 -19.84 7.77
CA THR A 97 -22.02 -19.93 9.22
C THR A 97 -21.10 -21.05 9.69
N ARG A 98 -20.14 -20.75 10.59
CA ARG A 98 -19.52 -21.75 11.46
C ARG A 98 -20.17 -21.66 12.84
N LEU A 99 -21.27 -22.39 13.01
CA LEU A 99 -21.76 -22.77 14.32
C LEU A 99 -20.70 -23.67 14.96
N HIS A 100 -20.06 -23.20 16.03
CA HIS A 100 -19.56 -24.09 17.06
C HIS A 100 -20.48 -23.94 18.26
N SER A 101 -21.30 -24.97 18.46
CA SER A 101 -21.91 -25.28 19.75
C SER A 101 -20.82 -25.36 20.81
N ILE A 102 -21.01 -24.67 21.93
CA ILE A 102 -20.37 -24.99 23.20
C ILE A 102 -21.49 -24.90 24.24
N ASP A 103 -21.84 -26.09 24.73
CA ASP A 103 -22.57 -26.51 25.93
C ASP A 103 -23.41 -25.48 26.72
#